data_AF-A0A353DZ40-F1
#
_entry.id   AF-A0A353DZ40-F1
#
_cell.length_a   1.000
_cell.length_b   1.000
_cell.length_c   1.000
_cell.angle_alpha   90.00
_cell.angle_beta   90.00
_cell.angle_gamma   90.00
#
_symmetry.space_group_name_H-M   'P 1'
#
loop_
_entity.id
_entity.type
_entity.pdbx_description
1 polymer ?
#
loop_
_entity_poly.entity_id
_entity_poly.type
_entity_poly.pdbx_seq_one_letter_code
_entity_poly.pdbx_strand_id
1 'polypeptide(L)'
;MKRESYGSGFRMTYPRSIFSLWLLSQALAFHALNAVEPLQVNGRNIMTANGQVMSMRGMNFGGWLMMETWIPSLEMEWHDHLPRLAQEAGLLDAYMSALEAVGEFMPDEDDQGRFTPMAYTHLEYINKVHAKLKSMASAGDYERYMALYEKEPSVFAARDMVELLTQRFGEGGNARFWNAFHDQWITERDFQLAKAHGFNFVRIPFWYHWFESDDRPYHYHDYGFSYLDKAIAWAERHDLYVMLDFHGAPGGQSPWDHTGALSEIGFFTSPENQRRTASLWKAIAQRYRDQPVVWAYDLLNEPFSARNTQEWARAHDTLYDAIREVDPETIIVMEDGYKLEFEPWSQDGFFPQPKVMQWEQIVYSLHFYSGADPLFSDETGLADHLKRSKEVLRLAEMVQERHQVPVYFGEFSTMGNHANDIEGMRHFLTLFNQKGYHWSPWTWKYVDDDQEGTIWGLYQFNQPWPRTPNIHRDSLESLLELVSLLHMDHFSVQKPYAKVLQECLAQPIQAAR
;
A
#
# COMPACT_ATOMS: atom_id res chain seq x y z
N MET A 1 -29.81 23.75 71.61
CA MET A 1 -29.80 25.15 72.08
C MET A 1 -30.58 25.97 71.05
N LYS A 2 -31.74 26.54 71.45
CA LYS A 2 -32.56 27.64 70.83
C LYS A 2 -32.88 27.57 69.31
N ARG A 3 -34.16 27.39 68.92
CA ARG A 3 -35.22 28.42 68.61
C ARG A 3 -34.89 29.23 67.33
N GLU A 4 -35.75 29.52 66.35
CA GLU A 4 -37.23 29.58 66.15
C GLU A 4 -37.44 29.86 64.62
N SER A 5 -38.29 29.13 63.86
CA SER A 5 -39.68 29.45 63.42
C SER A 5 -39.84 30.74 62.55
N TYR A 6 -40.61 30.86 61.45
CA TYR A 6 -41.90 30.33 60.99
C TYR A 6 -42.00 30.42 59.45
N GLY A 7 -42.63 29.47 58.75
CA GLY A 7 -44.01 29.60 58.23
C GLY A 7 -43.97 29.44 56.69
N SER A 8 -44.92 28.90 55.94
CA SER A 8 -46.29 28.43 56.16
C SER A 8 -46.73 27.72 54.86
N GLY A 9 -47.59 26.69 54.94
CA GLY A 9 -48.53 26.38 53.86
C GLY A 9 -48.39 25.02 53.16
N PHE A 10 -49.40 24.17 53.36
CA PHE A 10 -50.10 23.28 52.41
C PHE A 10 -49.28 22.74 51.20
N ARG A 11 -49.23 21.44 50.88
CA ARG A 11 -50.33 20.49 50.66
C ARG A 11 -49.79 19.08 50.35
N MET A 12 -50.61 18.08 50.66
CA MET A 12 -50.52 16.63 50.48
C MET A 12 -49.57 16.04 49.41
N THR A 13 -48.72 15.12 49.88
CA THR A 13 -48.08 13.99 49.18
C THR A 13 -49.06 12.80 49.10
N TYR A 14 -49.21 12.09 47.98
CA TYR A 14 -48.54 10.84 47.53
C TYR A 14 -49.17 10.42 46.18
N PRO A 15 -48.67 9.44 45.40
CA PRO A 15 -47.30 8.97 45.18
C PRO A 15 -46.86 9.10 43.71
N ARG A 16 -45.56 9.24 43.45
CA ARG A 16 -44.97 9.09 42.11
C ARG A 16 -44.78 7.61 41.82
N SER A 17 -45.69 7.04 41.04
CA SER A 17 -45.48 5.78 40.32
C SER A 17 -46.30 5.85 39.04
N ILE A 18 -45.73 5.34 37.94
CA ILE A 18 -46.20 5.43 36.55
C ILE A 18 -45.67 6.68 35.82
N PHE A 19 -44.37 6.70 35.51
CA PHE A 19 -43.80 7.32 34.31
C PHE A 19 -42.37 6.78 34.15
N SER A 20 -42.27 5.50 33.81
CA SER A 20 -40.99 4.80 33.63
C SER A 20 -41.12 3.75 32.53
N LEU A 21 -41.81 4.07 31.43
CA LEU A 21 -42.04 3.14 30.31
C LEU A 21 -42.15 3.85 28.94
N TRP A 22 -41.59 5.06 28.81
CA TRP A 22 -41.63 5.84 27.56
C TRP A 22 -40.31 6.55 27.19
N LEU A 23 -39.17 6.05 27.72
CA LEU A 23 -37.82 6.52 27.38
C LEU A 23 -36.82 5.36 27.21
N LEU A 24 -37.32 4.18 26.85
CA LEU A 24 -36.52 2.97 26.59
C LEU A 24 -36.97 2.25 25.30
N SER A 25 -37.56 3.00 24.36
CA SER A 25 -38.00 2.48 23.05
C SER A 25 -37.58 3.37 21.88
N GLN A 26 -36.58 4.25 22.06
CA GLN A 26 -35.98 5.05 20.97
C GLN A 26 -34.44 4.96 20.92
N ALA A 27 -33.85 3.91 21.51
CA ALA A 27 -32.42 3.61 21.37
C ALA A 27 -32.16 2.25 20.69
N LEU A 28 -33.16 1.69 20.00
CA LEU A 28 -33.09 0.38 19.31
C LEU A 28 -33.70 0.43 17.89
N ALA A 29 -33.74 1.59 17.27
CA ALA A 29 -34.10 1.74 15.86
C ALA A 29 -33.01 2.54 15.16
N PHE A 30 -32.48 1.98 14.06
CA PHE A 30 -31.30 2.38 13.29
C PHE A 30 -29.94 1.85 13.79
N HIS A 31 -29.79 0.53 13.82
CA HIS A 31 -28.77 -0.14 13.00
C HIS A 31 -29.49 -1.34 12.37
N ALA A 32 -30.37 -1.08 11.40
CA ALA A 32 -30.53 -2.08 10.36
C ALA A 32 -29.15 -2.12 9.70
N LEU A 33 -28.44 -3.24 9.86
CA LEU A 33 -27.26 -3.54 9.06
C LEU A 33 -27.64 -3.24 7.61
N ASN A 34 -27.22 -2.09 7.08
CA ASN A 34 -27.18 -1.92 5.65
C ASN A 34 -26.04 -2.84 5.25
N ALA A 35 -26.37 -4.10 4.97
CA ALA A 35 -25.41 -5.04 4.43
C ALA A 35 -24.72 -4.35 3.27
N VAL A 36 -23.39 -4.35 3.30
CA VAL A 36 -22.55 -3.78 2.24
C VAL A 36 -23.05 -4.35 0.91
N GLU A 37 -23.49 -3.48 0.00
CA GLU A 37 -24.16 -3.89 -1.24
C GLU A 37 -23.12 -4.33 -2.28
N PRO A 38 -23.35 -5.41 -3.05
CA PRO A 38 -22.48 -5.73 -4.18
C PRO A 38 -22.35 -4.56 -5.16
N LEU A 39 -21.14 -4.37 -5.68
CA LEU A 39 -20.81 -3.33 -6.66
C LEU A 39 -20.66 -3.93 -8.06
N GLN A 40 -21.00 -3.13 -9.06
CA GLN A 40 -20.89 -3.50 -10.48
C GLN A 40 -20.36 -2.36 -11.33
N VAL A 41 -19.72 -2.71 -12.45
CA VAL A 41 -19.27 -1.74 -13.45
C VAL A 41 -20.38 -1.53 -14.47
N ASN A 42 -20.73 -0.26 -14.72
CA ASN A 42 -21.64 0.13 -15.79
C ASN A 42 -21.05 1.29 -16.58
N GLY A 43 -20.51 0.96 -17.76
CA GLY A 43 -19.73 1.89 -18.56
C GLY A 43 -18.54 2.41 -17.76
N ARG A 44 -18.43 3.74 -17.63
CA ARG A 44 -17.34 4.41 -16.92
C ARG A 44 -17.51 4.47 -15.39
N ASN A 45 -18.60 3.93 -14.84
CA ASN A 45 -18.94 4.09 -13.43
C ASN A 45 -18.97 2.77 -12.68
N ILE A 46 -18.61 2.83 -11.40
CA ILE A 46 -18.96 1.79 -10.42
C ILE A 46 -20.30 2.17 -9.81
N MET A 47 -21.19 1.20 -9.67
CA MET A 47 -22.54 1.40 -9.15
C MET A 47 -22.91 0.32 -8.16
N THR A 48 -23.81 0.63 -7.23
CA THR A 48 -24.49 -0.39 -6.44
C THR A 48 -25.49 -1.18 -7.29
N ALA A 49 -26.00 -2.29 -6.75
CA ALA A 49 -27.08 -3.06 -7.37
C ALA A 49 -28.36 -2.23 -7.64
N ASN A 50 -28.63 -1.20 -6.84
CA ASN A 50 -29.80 -0.32 -7.00
C ASN A 50 -29.60 0.83 -8.01
N GLY A 51 -28.43 0.92 -8.65
CA GLY A 51 -28.11 1.92 -9.66
C GLY A 51 -27.61 3.26 -9.10
N GLN A 52 -27.16 3.30 -7.85
CA GLN A 52 -26.46 4.46 -7.30
C GLN A 52 -24.99 4.46 -7.75
N VAL A 53 -24.53 5.58 -8.32
CA VAL A 53 -23.10 5.77 -8.65
C VAL A 53 -22.28 5.84 -7.37
N MET A 54 -21.18 5.09 -7.36
CA MET A 54 -20.21 5.04 -6.27
C MET A 54 -18.91 5.72 -6.69
N SER A 55 -18.28 6.41 -5.74
CA SER A 55 -16.89 6.88 -5.87
C SER A 55 -16.08 6.16 -4.80
N MET A 56 -15.28 5.18 -5.22
CA MET A 56 -14.39 4.44 -4.34
C MET A 56 -13.23 5.35 -3.93
N ARG A 57 -13.20 5.73 -2.66
CA ARG A 57 -12.23 6.66 -2.04
C ARG A 57 -11.71 6.03 -0.76
N GLY A 58 -10.49 5.52 -0.82
CA GLY A 58 -9.94 4.65 0.21
C GLY A 58 -8.51 4.99 0.57
N MET A 59 -7.86 4.04 1.23
CA MET A 59 -6.45 4.11 1.60
C MET A 59 -5.81 2.73 1.43
N ASN A 60 -4.53 2.71 1.06
CA ASN A 60 -3.73 1.50 1.08
C ASN A 60 -3.33 1.12 2.50
N PHE A 61 -3.44 -0.16 2.85
CA PHE A 61 -2.89 -0.74 4.09
C PHE A 61 -1.56 -1.42 3.78
N GLY A 62 -0.61 -0.61 3.31
CA GLY A 62 0.74 -1.03 2.91
C GLY A 62 1.58 -1.53 4.08
N GLY A 63 2.63 -2.30 3.76
CA GLY A 63 3.54 -2.89 4.74
C GLY A 63 2.94 -4.01 5.59
N TRP A 64 1.71 -4.47 5.33
CA TRP A 64 1.07 -5.53 6.11
C TRP A 64 1.32 -6.93 5.55
N LEU A 65 0.40 -7.46 4.73
CA LEU A 65 0.53 -8.79 4.11
C LEU A 65 1.43 -8.75 2.86
N MET A 66 1.97 -7.59 2.51
CA MET A 66 3.18 -7.45 1.73
C MET A 66 4.05 -6.43 2.45
N MET A 67 5.19 -6.89 2.99
CA MET A 67 6.10 -6.03 3.72
C MET A 67 7.11 -5.41 2.77
N GLU A 68 6.98 -4.10 2.58
CA GLU A 68 8.08 -3.21 2.21
C GLU A 68 8.78 -2.80 3.49
N THR A 69 10.07 -3.13 3.63
CA THR A 69 10.75 -3.07 4.93
C THR A 69 10.99 -1.65 5.44
N TRP A 70 11.03 -0.68 4.52
CA TRP A 70 11.18 0.75 4.81
C TRP A 70 9.94 1.32 5.52
N ILE A 71 8.73 0.86 5.19
CA ILE A 71 7.47 1.37 5.76
C ILE A 71 7.39 1.22 7.30
N PRO A 72 7.68 0.04 7.89
CA PRO A 72 7.71 -0.14 9.34
C PRO A 72 9.09 0.15 9.97
N SER A 73 10.07 0.69 9.23
CA SER A 73 11.48 0.84 9.65
C SER A 73 12.06 -0.46 10.26
N LEU A 74 11.85 -1.56 9.54
CA LEU A 74 12.43 -2.88 9.85
C LEU A 74 13.53 -3.29 8.85
N GLU A 75 13.92 -2.37 7.98
CA GLU A 75 14.85 -2.60 6.91
C GLU A 75 16.32 -2.70 7.35
N MET A 76 17.11 -3.31 6.48
CA MET A 76 18.57 -3.21 6.50
C MET A 76 19.06 -2.85 5.10
N GLU A 77 18.49 -1.80 4.56
CA GLU A 77 18.83 -1.29 3.24
C GLU A 77 20.17 -0.57 3.22
N TRP A 78 20.61 -0.21 2.01
CA TRP A 78 21.97 0.25 1.80
C TRP A 78 22.25 1.62 2.40
N HIS A 79 21.25 2.48 2.53
CA HIS A 79 21.36 3.83 3.08
C HIS A 79 21.87 3.82 4.53
N ASP A 80 21.37 2.91 5.36
CA ASP A 80 21.74 2.84 6.78
C ASP A 80 22.72 1.73 7.12
N HIS A 81 22.58 0.58 6.44
CA HIS A 81 23.35 -0.61 6.79
C HIS A 81 24.78 -0.55 6.26
N LEU A 82 24.98 -0.10 5.01
CA LEU A 82 26.32 -0.11 4.43
C LEU A 82 27.26 0.93 5.06
N PRO A 83 26.84 2.17 5.41
CA PRO A 83 27.68 3.06 6.20
C PRO A 83 28.09 2.49 7.56
N ARG A 84 27.21 1.73 8.23
CA ARG A 84 27.53 1.05 9.49
C ARG A 84 28.62 0.00 9.30
N LEU A 85 28.51 -0.84 8.27
CA LEU A 85 29.58 -1.80 7.94
C LEU A 85 30.88 -1.10 7.57
N ALA A 86 30.81 0.01 6.84
CA ALA A 86 31.99 0.83 6.51
C ALA A 86 32.64 1.42 7.76
N GLN A 87 31.85 1.90 8.73
CA GLN A 87 32.34 2.37 10.01
C GLN A 87 33.08 1.27 10.78
N GLU A 88 32.51 0.06 10.86
CA GLU A 88 33.15 -1.10 11.49
C GLU A 88 34.47 -1.50 10.81
N ALA A 89 34.54 -1.35 9.48
CA ALA A 89 35.76 -1.60 8.71
C ALA A 89 36.82 -0.47 8.86
N GLY A 90 36.44 0.69 9.39
CA GLY A 90 37.29 1.89 9.47
C GLY A 90 37.33 2.71 8.17
N LEU A 91 36.28 2.63 7.34
CA LEU A 91 36.17 3.22 6.01
C LEU A 91 35.02 4.21 5.82
N LEU A 92 34.37 4.67 6.90
CA LEU A 92 33.19 5.52 6.79
C LEU A 92 33.43 6.76 5.90
N ASP A 93 34.51 7.51 6.11
CA ASP A 93 34.79 8.72 5.32
C ASP A 93 34.97 8.41 3.82
N ALA A 94 35.67 7.32 3.49
CA ALA A 94 35.87 6.88 2.12
C ALA A 94 34.56 6.36 1.49
N TYR A 95 33.70 5.72 2.28
CA TYR A 95 32.38 5.27 1.87
C TYR A 95 31.47 6.45 1.55
N MET A 96 31.39 7.45 2.44
CA MET A 96 30.59 8.66 2.20
C MET A 96 31.10 9.45 0.99
N SER A 97 32.43 9.53 0.81
CA SER A 97 33.03 10.13 -0.39
C SER A 97 32.72 9.35 -1.67
N ALA A 98 32.57 8.02 -1.57
CA ALA A 98 32.18 7.19 -2.70
C ALA A 98 30.71 7.40 -3.08
N LEU A 99 29.81 7.51 -2.09
CA LEU A 99 28.41 7.87 -2.31
C LEU A 99 28.29 9.24 -3.01
N GLU A 100 28.93 10.27 -2.45
CA GLU A 100 28.91 11.62 -3.03
C GLU A 100 29.42 11.63 -4.49
N ALA A 101 30.45 10.83 -4.78
CA ALA A 101 31.01 10.75 -6.12
C ALA A 101 30.19 9.89 -7.10
N VAL A 102 29.32 9.02 -6.62
CA VAL A 102 28.34 8.29 -7.45
C VAL A 102 27.11 9.16 -7.71
N GLY A 103 26.74 10.02 -6.76
CA GLY A 103 25.55 10.87 -6.84
C GLY A 103 24.31 10.19 -6.26
N GLU A 104 23.17 10.85 -6.39
CA GLU A 104 21.90 10.37 -5.83
C GLU A 104 21.40 9.09 -6.51
N PHE A 105 20.63 8.30 -5.76
CA PHE A 105 19.86 7.20 -6.31
C PHE A 105 18.62 7.76 -7.01
N MET A 106 18.81 8.29 -8.21
CA MET A 106 17.74 8.90 -9.02
C MET A 106 17.59 8.21 -10.37
N PRO A 107 16.36 8.16 -10.93
CA PRO A 107 16.17 7.82 -12.33
C PRO A 107 16.97 8.77 -13.23
N ASP A 108 17.66 8.24 -14.24
CA ASP A 108 18.37 9.08 -15.22
C ASP A 108 17.35 9.82 -16.10
N GLU A 109 17.63 11.08 -16.43
CA GLU A 109 17.05 11.69 -17.63
C GLU A 109 17.85 11.23 -18.84
N ASP A 110 17.18 10.66 -19.84
CA ASP A 110 17.85 10.41 -21.11
C ASP A 110 18.17 11.73 -21.85
N ASP A 111 18.99 11.66 -22.91
CA ASP A 111 19.37 12.83 -23.73
C ASP A 111 18.17 13.62 -24.32
N GLN A 112 16.93 13.11 -24.18
CA GLN A 112 15.70 13.76 -24.62
C GLN A 112 14.91 14.41 -23.46
N GLY A 113 15.45 14.43 -22.23
CA GLY A 113 14.78 15.00 -21.05
C GLY A 113 13.56 14.19 -20.61
N ARG A 114 13.53 12.89 -20.94
CA ARG A 114 12.55 11.97 -20.38
C ARG A 114 13.14 11.40 -19.10
N PHE A 115 12.45 11.61 -17.98
CA PHE A 115 12.69 10.80 -16.81
C PHE A 115 12.58 9.33 -17.21
N THR A 116 13.56 8.52 -16.84
CA THR A 116 13.46 7.07 -16.89
C THR A 116 13.15 6.54 -15.50
N PRO A 117 11.88 6.57 -15.02
CA PRO A 117 11.54 6.00 -13.72
C PRO A 117 12.10 4.58 -13.58
N MET A 118 12.91 4.39 -12.54
CA MET A 118 13.25 3.09 -11.97
C MET A 118 14.02 2.11 -12.87
N ALA A 119 14.84 2.60 -13.80
CA ALA A 119 15.83 1.72 -14.46
C ALA A 119 16.92 1.22 -13.48
N TYR A 120 17.06 1.85 -12.31
CA TYR A 120 18.04 1.50 -11.29
C TYR A 120 17.45 0.59 -10.22
N THR A 121 18.07 -0.57 -10.02
CA THR A 121 17.85 -1.38 -8.83
C THR A 121 18.84 -0.96 -7.74
N HIS A 122 18.48 -1.18 -6.47
CA HIS A 122 19.37 -0.96 -5.32
C HIS A 122 20.73 -1.65 -5.53
N LEU A 123 20.75 -2.85 -6.12
CA LEU A 123 21.98 -3.62 -6.38
C LEU A 123 22.92 -2.92 -7.37
N GLU A 124 22.42 -2.35 -8.46
CA GLU A 124 23.24 -1.65 -9.44
C GLU A 124 23.89 -0.41 -8.83
N TYR A 125 23.14 0.34 -8.03
CA TYR A 125 23.66 1.50 -7.33
C TYR A 125 24.76 1.11 -6.32
N ILE A 126 24.50 0.10 -5.49
CA ILE A 126 25.50 -0.43 -4.54
C ILE A 126 26.77 -0.88 -5.27
N ASN A 127 26.64 -1.55 -6.41
CA ASN A 127 27.79 -1.96 -7.21
C ASN A 127 28.62 -0.77 -7.72
N LYS A 128 27.97 0.33 -8.15
CA LYS A 128 28.66 1.58 -8.52
C LYS A 128 29.41 2.17 -7.32
N VAL A 129 28.78 2.22 -6.14
CA VAL A 129 29.38 2.71 -4.89
C VAL A 129 30.57 1.85 -4.48
N HIS A 130 30.45 0.52 -4.51
CA HIS A 130 31.56 -0.40 -4.19
C HIS A 130 32.72 -0.26 -5.16
N ALA A 131 32.46 -0.15 -6.46
CA ALA A 131 33.49 0.09 -7.46
C ALA A 131 34.23 1.42 -7.19
N LYS A 132 33.50 2.46 -6.80
CA LYS A 132 34.07 3.76 -6.44
C LYS A 132 34.87 3.69 -5.14
N LEU A 133 34.32 3.07 -4.10
CA LEU A 133 34.98 2.85 -2.81
C LEU A 133 36.30 2.08 -2.98
N LYS A 134 36.32 1.03 -3.81
CA LYS A 134 37.54 0.25 -4.10
C LYS A 134 38.68 1.11 -4.66
N SER A 135 38.36 2.18 -5.39
CA SER A 135 39.35 3.11 -5.93
C SER A 135 39.86 4.13 -4.89
N MET A 136 39.16 4.28 -3.77
CA MET A 136 39.42 5.30 -2.73
C MET A 136 40.02 4.72 -1.44
N ALA A 137 39.63 3.48 -1.09
CA ALA A 137 40.04 2.81 0.13
C ALA A 137 41.38 2.07 0.00
N SER A 138 42.05 1.82 1.13
CA SER A 138 43.19 0.89 1.15
C SER A 138 42.69 -0.54 0.88
N ALA A 139 43.52 -1.38 0.24
CA ALA A 139 43.13 -2.75 -0.10
C ALA A 139 42.69 -3.55 1.14
N GLY A 140 43.43 -3.45 2.24
CA GLY A 140 43.14 -4.19 3.47
C GLY A 140 41.88 -3.72 4.19
N ASP A 141 41.52 -2.44 4.09
CA ASP A 141 40.29 -1.94 4.68
C ASP A 141 39.08 -2.32 3.82
N TYR A 142 39.22 -2.22 2.49
CA TYR A 142 38.19 -2.63 1.53
C TYR A 142 37.87 -4.11 1.65
N GLU A 143 38.89 -4.97 1.78
CA GLU A 143 38.71 -6.41 2.02
C GLU A 143 37.95 -6.69 3.32
N ARG A 144 38.22 -5.95 4.40
CA ARG A 144 37.46 -6.09 5.66
C ARG A 144 36.00 -5.66 5.50
N TYR A 145 35.75 -4.56 4.79
CA TYR A 145 34.39 -4.10 4.47
C TYR A 145 33.63 -5.15 3.65
N MET A 146 34.22 -5.66 2.57
CA MET A 146 33.58 -6.67 1.73
C MET A 146 33.30 -7.97 2.50
N ALA A 147 34.20 -8.38 3.39
CA ALA A 147 33.97 -9.54 4.25
C ALA A 147 32.79 -9.35 5.23
N LEU A 148 32.56 -8.12 5.71
CA LEU A 148 31.37 -7.78 6.50
C LEU A 148 30.12 -7.78 5.64
N TYR A 149 30.16 -7.16 4.46
CA TYR A 149 29.05 -7.10 3.52
C TYR A 149 28.59 -8.48 3.04
N GLU A 150 29.53 -9.39 2.73
CA GLU A 150 29.21 -10.78 2.35
C GLU A 150 28.55 -11.57 3.49
N LYS A 151 28.89 -11.24 4.74
CA LYS A 151 28.34 -11.92 5.92
C LYS A 151 26.98 -11.35 6.32
N GLU A 152 26.79 -10.05 6.13
CA GLU A 152 25.59 -9.30 6.52
C GLU A 152 25.09 -8.51 5.30
N PRO A 153 24.57 -9.18 4.26
CA PRO A 153 24.02 -8.48 3.10
C PRO A 153 22.80 -7.65 3.50
N SER A 154 22.50 -6.62 2.71
CA SER A 154 21.27 -5.85 2.90
C SER A 154 20.01 -6.73 2.79
N VAL A 155 18.98 -6.35 3.53
CA VAL A 155 17.65 -6.98 3.51
C VAL A 155 16.72 -5.99 2.83
N PHE A 156 16.33 -6.27 1.59
CA PHE A 156 15.51 -5.37 0.76
C PHE A 156 14.04 -5.78 0.78
N ALA A 157 13.77 -7.08 0.80
CA ALA A 157 12.41 -7.57 0.58
C ALA A 157 11.95 -8.54 1.67
N ALA A 158 10.63 -8.77 1.74
CA ALA A 158 10.01 -9.68 2.68
C ALA A 158 10.64 -11.10 2.65
N ARG A 159 11.04 -11.61 1.48
CA ARG A 159 11.69 -12.92 1.36
C ARG A 159 13.05 -12.97 2.02
N ASP A 160 13.89 -11.95 1.83
CA ASP A 160 15.19 -11.85 2.49
C ASP A 160 15.01 -11.94 4.02
N MET A 161 13.99 -11.25 4.55
CA MET A 161 13.66 -11.27 5.96
C MET A 161 13.17 -12.65 6.43
N VAL A 162 12.25 -13.30 5.69
CA VAL A 162 11.77 -14.66 6.00
C VAL A 162 12.92 -15.66 6.03
N GLU A 163 13.78 -15.65 5.02
CA GLU A 163 14.91 -16.57 4.90
C GLU A 163 15.92 -16.35 6.03
N LEU A 164 16.28 -15.09 6.31
CA LEU A 164 17.23 -14.74 7.35
C LEU A 164 16.70 -15.10 8.75
N LEU A 165 15.43 -14.79 9.05
CA LEU A 165 14.82 -15.15 10.34
C LEU A 165 14.74 -16.67 10.51
N THR A 166 14.42 -17.41 9.44
CA THR A 166 14.40 -18.87 9.46
C THR A 166 15.80 -19.45 9.68
N GLN A 167 16.82 -18.90 9.01
CA GLN A 167 18.21 -19.30 9.21
C GLN A 167 18.68 -19.04 10.65
N ARG A 168 18.32 -17.90 11.24
CA ARG A 168 18.79 -17.49 12.57
C ARG A 168 18.03 -18.13 13.72
N PHE A 169 16.72 -18.31 13.58
CA PHE A 169 15.83 -18.69 14.69
C PHE A 169 14.99 -19.94 14.42
N GLY A 170 15.14 -20.55 13.24
CA GLY A 170 14.33 -21.69 12.79
C GLY A 170 12.87 -21.30 12.52
N GLU A 171 12.11 -22.25 12.00
CA GLU A 171 10.68 -22.09 11.65
C GLU A 171 9.84 -21.51 12.81
N GLY A 172 10.08 -21.98 14.04
CA GLY A 172 9.36 -21.51 15.21
C GLY A 172 9.66 -20.04 15.55
N GLY A 173 10.90 -19.59 15.38
CA GLY A 173 11.27 -18.20 15.59
C GLY A 173 10.75 -17.28 14.49
N ASN A 174 10.85 -17.72 13.24
CA ASN A 174 10.26 -17.03 12.09
C ASN A 174 8.74 -16.84 12.25
N ALA A 175 8.02 -17.91 12.61
CA ALA A 175 6.59 -17.84 12.87
C ALA A 175 6.25 -16.90 14.03
N ARG A 176 7.03 -16.90 15.12
CA ARG A 176 6.85 -15.95 16.23
C ARG A 176 6.97 -14.49 15.77
N PHE A 177 7.96 -14.18 14.95
CA PHE A 177 8.16 -12.84 14.42
C PHE A 177 6.98 -12.40 13.53
N TRP A 178 6.64 -13.18 12.50
CA TRP A 178 5.61 -12.79 11.55
C TRP A 178 4.21 -12.77 12.15
N ASN A 179 3.90 -13.65 13.10
CA ASN A 179 2.66 -13.57 13.88
C ASN A 179 2.59 -12.24 14.63
N ALA A 180 3.65 -11.88 15.36
CA ALA A 180 3.69 -10.63 16.09
C ALA A 180 3.59 -9.43 15.13
N PHE A 181 4.29 -9.45 14.01
CA PHE A 181 4.24 -8.37 13.04
C PHE A 181 2.83 -8.18 12.46
N HIS A 182 2.23 -9.22 11.90
CA HIS A 182 0.90 -9.11 11.29
C HIS A 182 -0.21 -8.82 12.31
N ASP A 183 -0.07 -9.23 13.58
CA ASP A 183 -1.04 -8.91 14.63
C ASP A 183 -0.86 -7.50 15.23
N GLN A 184 0.28 -6.83 15.02
CA GLN A 184 0.55 -5.48 15.53
C GLN A 184 0.45 -4.39 14.45
N TRP A 185 0.86 -4.68 13.21
CA TRP A 185 0.94 -3.67 12.16
C TRP A 185 -0.44 -3.21 11.67
N ILE A 186 -1.40 -4.10 11.40
CA ILE A 186 -2.78 -3.68 11.09
C ILE A 186 -3.74 -4.47 11.96
N THR A 187 -4.65 -3.75 12.61
CA THR A 187 -5.62 -4.27 13.56
C THR A 187 -7.03 -3.78 13.22
N GLU A 188 -8.05 -4.27 13.94
CA GLU A 188 -9.41 -3.76 13.81
C GLU A 188 -9.50 -2.24 14.07
N ARG A 189 -8.62 -1.70 14.91
CA ARG A 189 -8.60 -0.26 15.23
C ARG A 189 -8.32 0.57 13.99
N ASP A 190 -7.48 0.07 13.08
CA ASP A 190 -7.14 0.72 11.82
C ASP A 190 -8.37 0.83 10.90
N PHE A 191 -9.17 -0.24 10.77
CA PHE A 191 -10.43 -0.22 10.02
C PHE A 191 -11.45 0.76 10.62
N GLN A 192 -11.59 0.75 11.95
CA GLN A 192 -12.47 1.70 12.64
C GLN A 192 -12.06 3.16 12.36
N LEU A 193 -10.76 3.44 12.39
CA LEU A 193 -10.21 4.77 12.12
C LEU A 193 -10.35 5.16 10.65
N ALA A 194 -10.14 4.22 9.72
CA ALA A 194 -10.33 4.47 8.29
C ALA A 194 -11.77 4.90 8.01
N LYS A 195 -12.75 4.18 8.58
CA LYS A 195 -14.15 4.59 8.51
C LYS A 195 -14.40 5.95 9.14
N ALA A 196 -13.80 6.23 10.30
CA ALA A 196 -13.96 7.52 10.99
C ALA A 196 -13.41 8.72 10.20
N HIS A 197 -12.41 8.50 9.34
CA HIS A 197 -11.93 9.53 8.39
C HIS A 197 -12.87 9.75 7.20
N GLY A 198 -13.82 8.85 6.97
CA GLY A 198 -14.80 8.92 5.89
C GLY A 198 -14.44 8.10 4.66
N PHE A 199 -13.38 7.28 4.71
CA PHE A 199 -13.08 6.32 3.66
C PHE A 199 -14.21 5.29 3.52
N ASN A 200 -14.41 4.80 2.30
CA ASN A 200 -15.40 3.74 2.03
C ASN A 200 -14.77 2.39 1.67
N PHE A 201 -13.45 2.32 1.44
CA PHE A 201 -12.75 1.05 1.27
C PHE A 201 -11.29 1.13 1.74
N VAL A 202 -10.68 -0.04 1.90
CA VAL A 202 -9.22 -0.21 2.07
C VAL A 202 -8.67 -1.17 1.02
N ARG A 203 -7.48 -0.89 0.47
CA ARG A 203 -6.73 -1.80 -0.41
C ARG A 203 -5.73 -2.59 0.44
N ILE A 204 -5.72 -3.91 0.28
CA ILE A 204 -4.90 -4.84 1.05
C ILE A 204 -3.92 -5.56 0.12
N PRO A 205 -2.69 -5.03 -0.01
CA PRO A 205 -1.58 -5.72 -0.62
C PRO A 205 -1.28 -7.04 0.09
N PHE A 206 -1.14 -8.13 -0.66
CA PHE A 206 -0.71 -9.42 -0.13
C PHE A 206 0.28 -10.14 -1.05
N TRP A 207 1.10 -10.98 -0.43
CA TRP A 207 2.13 -11.78 -1.08
C TRP A 207 1.76 -13.27 -1.17
N TYR A 208 2.07 -13.93 -2.29
CA TYR A 208 1.73 -15.35 -2.49
C TYR A 208 2.31 -16.29 -1.44
N HIS A 209 3.48 -15.96 -0.87
CA HIS A 209 4.16 -16.81 0.12
C HIS A 209 3.38 -16.99 1.43
N TRP A 210 2.39 -16.13 1.70
CA TRP A 210 1.50 -16.33 2.85
C TRP A 210 0.46 -17.42 2.62
N PHE A 211 0.33 -17.92 1.39
CA PHE A 211 -0.64 -18.94 1.02
C PHE A 211 0.04 -20.23 0.60
N GLU A 212 1.17 -20.17 -0.10
CA GLU A 212 1.94 -21.35 -0.52
C GLU A 212 3.47 -21.11 -0.41
N SER A 213 4.26 -22.14 -0.69
CA SER A 213 5.74 -22.06 -0.74
C SER A 213 6.25 -22.57 -2.08
N ASP A 214 7.39 -22.07 -2.55
CA ASP A 214 8.00 -22.55 -3.80
C ASP A 214 8.38 -24.05 -3.78
N ASP A 215 8.65 -24.61 -2.61
CA ASP A 215 8.89 -26.06 -2.45
C ASP A 215 7.63 -26.93 -2.62
N ARG A 216 6.45 -26.32 -2.48
CA ARG A 216 5.13 -26.99 -2.54
C ARG A 216 4.11 -26.08 -3.24
N PRO A 217 4.28 -25.78 -4.53
CA PRO A 217 3.32 -24.97 -5.28
C PRO A 217 1.94 -25.64 -5.27
N TYR A 218 0.87 -24.86 -5.32
CA TYR A 218 -0.52 -25.31 -5.27
C TYR A 218 -0.97 -25.96 -3.95
N HIS A 219 -0.10 -26.03 -2.93
CA HIS A 219 -0.44 -26.52 -1.61
C HIS A 219 -0.65 -25.36 -0.65
N TYR A 220 -1.91 -24.94 -0.54
CA TYR A 220 -2.24 -23.78 0.26
C TYR A 220 -2.33 -24.08 1.76
N HIS A 221 -1.89 -23.13 2.58
CA HIS A 221 -2.04 -23.16 4.03
C HIS A 221 -2.82 -21.95 4.55
N ASP A 222 -3.43 -22.10 5.73
CA ASP A 222 -4.41 -21.16 6.26
C ASP A 222 -3.83 -19.81 6.72
N TYR A 223 -2.50 -19.64 6.77
CA TYR A 223 -1.85 -18.46 7.34
C TYR A 223 -2.37 -17.14 6.72
N GLY A 224 -2.14 -16.93 5.41
CA GLY A 224 -2.61 -15.75 4.69
C GLY A 224 -4.13 -15.64 4.65
N PHE A 225 -4.83 -16.76 4.47
CA PHE A 225 -6.31 -16.78 4.50
C PHE A 225 -6.86 -16.26 5.82
N SER A 226 -6.24 -16.61 6.96
CA SER A 226 -6.71 -16.18 8.28
C SER A 226 -6.64 -14.66 8.47
N TYR A 227 -5.65 -13.99 7.88
CA TYR A 227 -5.55 -12.52 7.95
C TYR A 227 -6.48 -11.84 6.95
N LEU A 228 -6.68 -12.41 5.77
CA LEU A 228 -7.71 -11.93 4.84
C LEU A 228 -9.12 -12.08 5.45
N ASP A 229 -9.42 -13.21 6.10
CA ASP A 229 -10.68 -13.41 6.83
C ASP A 229 -10.87 -12.36 7.94
N LYS A 230 -9.82 -12.09 8.74
CA LYS A 230 -9.83 -11.03 9.76
C LYS A 230 -10.15 -9.67 9.14
N ALA A 231 -9.44 -9.30 8.07
CA ALA A 231 -9.61 -8.02 7.40
C ALA A 231 -11.02 -7.83 6.82
N ILE A 232 -11.56 -8.84 6.14
CA ILE A 232 -12.92 -8.82 5.59
C ILE A 232 -13.94 -8.68 6.72
N ALA A 233 -13.77 -9.43 7.82
CA ALA A 233 -14.66 -9.32 8.97
C ALA A 233 -14.56 -7.97 9.69
N TRP A 234 -13.38 -7.34 9.73
CA TRP A 234 -13.22 -5.98 10.25
C TRP A 234 -13.88 -4.96 9.35
N ALA A 235 -13.68 -5.04 8.04
CA ALA A 235 -14.31 -4.16 7.08
C ALA A 235 -15.84 -4.24 7.13
N GLU A 236 -16.40 -5.46 7.20
CA GLU A 236 -17.84 -5.68 7.36
C GLU A 236 -18.39 -4.97 8.61
N ARG A 237 -17.71 -5.12 9.76
CA ARG A 237 -18.13 -4.49 11.03
C ARG A 237 -18.06 -2.97 11.03
N HIS A 238 -17.21 -2.39 10.19
CA HIS A 238 -16.97 -0.94 10.13
C HIS A 238 -17.49 -0.30 8.83
N ASP A 239 -18.40 -0.97 8.12
CA ASP A 239 -19.04 -0.48 6.88
C ASP A 239 -18.00 0.01 5.84
N LEU A 240 -16.95 -0.77 5.64
CA LEU A 240 -15.92 -0.57 4.63
C LEU A 240 -15.97 -1.70 3.61
N TYR A 241 -15.65 -1.39 2.36
CA TYR A 241 -15.29 -2.41 1.39
C TYR A 241 -13.78 -2.74 1.48
N VAL A 242 -13.38 -3.88 0.92
CA VAL A 242 -11.98 -4.33 0.79
C VAL A 242 -11.67 -4.61 -0.67
N MET A 243 -10.54 -4.09 -1.15
CA MET A 243 -9.88 -4.57 -2.35
C MET A 243 -8.74 -5.50 -1.94
N LEU A 244 -8.71 -6.71 -2.51
CA LEU A 244 -7.59 -7.63 -2.34
C LEU A 244 -6.61 -7.44 -3.50
N ASP A 245 -5.37 -7.11 -3.18
CA ASP A 245 -4.34 -6.78 -4.17
C ASP A 245 -3.19 -7.80 -4.13
N PHE A 246 -2.98 -8.48 -5.26
CA PHE A 246 -1.93 -9.47 -5.41
C PHE A 246 -0.60 -8.77 -5.69
N HIS A 247 0.03 -8.35 -4.61
CA HIS A 247 1.14 -7.40 -4.66
C HIS A 247 2.48 -8.05 -5.02
N GLY A 248 2.63 -9.36 -4.77
CA GLY A 248 3.82 -10.11 -5.19
C GLY A 248 3.46 -11.50 -5.67
N ALA A 249 3.74 -11.77 -6.95
CA ALA A 249 3.49 -13.04 -7.62
C ALA A 249 4.72 -13.97 -7.60
N PRO A 250 4.54 -15.30 -7.72
CA PRO A 250 5.64 -16.22 -8.01
C PRO A 250 6.48 -15.73 -9.18
N GLY A 251 7.80 -15.65 -8.98
CA GLY A 251 8.72 -15.15 -9.99
C GLY A 251 8.84 -13.63 -10.11
N GLY A 252 8.06 -12.84 -9.37
CA GLY A 252 8.09 -11.37 -9.41
C GLY A 252 7.61 -10.77 -10.73
N GLN A 253 6.62 -9.86 -10.63
CA GLN A 253 6.02 -9.16 -11.78
C GLN A 253 6.63 -7.79 -12.07
N SER A 254 7.48 -7.29 -11.18
CA SER A 254 8.25 -6.06 -11.29
C SER A 254 9.66 -6.29 -10.69
N PRO A 255 10.67 -5.47 -11.05
CA PRO A 255 12.03 -5.65 -10.52
C PRO A 255 12.19 -5.16 -9.07
N TRP A 256 11.12 -4.68 -8.44
CA TRP A 256 11.17 -4.00 -7.15
C TRP A 256 10.89 -4.95 -5.98
N ASP A 257 11.46 -4.60 -4.84
CA ASP A 257 11.41 -5.31 -3.57
C ASP A 257 9.99 -5.59 -3.07
N HIS A 258 9.04 -4.69 -3.35
CA HIS A 258 7.64 -4.85 -2.98
C HIS A 258 6.92 -6.02 -3.68
N THR A 259 7.57 -6.76 -4.60
CA THR A 259 7.03 -8.06 -5.09
C THR A 259 7.38 -9.24 -4.18
N GLY A 260 8.14 -8.99 -3.12
CA GLY A 260 8.67 -9.98 -2.19
C GLY A 260 10.11 -10.38 -2.49
N ALA A 261 10.66 -10.01 -3.65
CA ALA A 261 12.11 -10.02 -3.87
C ALA A 261 12.54 -8.94 -4.84
N LEU A 262 13.73 -8.40 -4.59
CA LEU A 262 14.37 -7.44 -5.48
C LEU A 262 14.91 -8.15 -6.73
N SER A 263 14.71 -7.53 -7.90
CA SER A 263 15.24 -7.96 -9.21
C SER A 263 14.73 -9.30 -9.76
N GLU A 264 13.64 -9.84 -9.24
CA GLU A 264 12.99 -11.04 -9.81
C GLU A 264 11.89 -10.65 -10.80
N ILE A 265 12.06 -10.99 -12.08
CA ILE A 265 11.16 -10.57 -13.18
C ILE A 265 10.67 -11.74 -14.04
N GLY A 266 10.59 -12.92 -13.43
CA GLY A 266 10.25 -14.20 -14.06
C GLY A 266 8.76 -14.41 -14.33
N PHE A 267 7.85 -13.59 -13.78
CA PHE A 267 6.41 -13.84 -13.90
C PHE A 267 5.91 -13.92 -15.36
N PHE A 268 6.22 -12.92 -16.19
CA PHE A 268 5.71 -12.87 -17.58
C PHE A 268 6.37 -13.87 -18.52
N THR A 269 7.56 -14.38 -18.17
CA THR A 269 8.29 -15.37 -18.98
C THR A 269 8.04 -16.81 -18.57
N SER A 270 7.40 -17.05 -17.42
CA SER A 270 7.10 -18.37 -16.88
C SER A 270 5.60 -18.67 -16.91
N PRO A 271 5.13 -19.54 -17.83
CA PRO A 271 3.74 -20.02 -17.81
C PRO A 271 3.37 -20.74 -16.52
N GLU A 272 4.34 -21.30 -15.79
CA GLU A 272 4.08 -21.95 -14.51
C GLU A 272 3.75 -20.93 -13.42
N ASN A 273 4.50 -19.83 -13.34
CA ASN A 273 4.23 -18.76 -12.38
C ASN A 273 2.85 -18.12 -12.62
N GLN A 274 2.46 -17.95 -13.88
CA GLN A 274 1.12 -17.49 -14.25
C GLN A 274 0.04 -18.48 -13.81
N ARG A 275 0.24 -19.80 -14.04
CA ARG A 275 -0.71 -20.83 -13.57
C ARG A 275 -0.82 -20.91 -12.05
N ARG A 276 0.30 -20.79 -11.33
CA ARG A 276 0.32 -20.77 -9.86
C ARG A 276 -0.50 -19.61 -9.31
N THR A 277 -0.27 -18.42 -9.86
CA THR A 277 -1.00 -17.19 -9.52
C THR A 277 -2.48 -17.33 -9.85
N ALA A 278 -2.83 -17.83 -11.05
CA ALA A 278 -4.21 -18.07 -11.47
C ALA A 278 -4.93 -19.05 -10.53
N SER A 279 -4.25 -20.13 -10.13
CA SER A 279 -4.81 -21.13 -9.21
C SER A 279 -5.05 -20.55 -7.82
N LEU A 280 -4.13 -19.73 -7.31
CA LEU A 280 -4.32 -19.06 -6.02
C LEU A 280 -5.45 -18.02 -6.09
N TRP A 281 -5.52 -17.24 -7.18
CA TRP A 281 -6.64 -16.33 -7.42
C TRP A 281 -7.99 -17.07 -7.45
N LYS A 282 -8.06 -18.22 -8.14
CA LYS A 282 -9.26 -19.06 -8.13
C LYS A 282 -9.62 -19.54 -6.72
N ALA A 283 -8.65 -19.91 -5.89
CA ALA A 283 -8.89 -20.32 -4.51
C ALA A 283 -9.41 -19.15 -3.65
N ILE A 284 -8.84 -17.95 -3.80
CA ILE A 284 -9.27 -16.72 -3.12
C ILE A 284 -10.69 -16.34 -3.57
N ALA A 285 -10.94 -16.28 -4.88
CA ALA A 285 -12.24 -15.93 -5.44
C ALA A 285 -13.32 -16.95 -5.03
N GLN A 286 -13.02 -18.25 -5.08
CA GLN A 286 -13.95 -19.29 -4.61
C GLN A 286 -14.31 -19.12 -3.13
N ARG A 287 -13.39 -18.62 -2.30
CA ARG A 287 -13.62 -18.39 -0.87
C ARG A 287 -14.46 -17.14 -0.60
N TYR A 288 -14.27 -16.07 -1.37
CA TYR A 288 -14.82 -14.74 -1.06
C TYR A 288 -15.91 -14.23 -2.00
N ARG A 289 -16.25 -14.94 -3.08
CA ARG A 289 -17.31 -14.52 -4.03
C ARG A 289 -18.66 -14.15 -3.40
N ASP A 290 -18.99 -14.74 -2.25
CA ASP A 290 -20.26 -14.52 -1.54
C ASP A 290 -20.14 -13.41 -0.47
N GLN A 291 -19.00 -12.71 -0.41
CA GLN A 291 -18.69 -11.63 0.53
C GLN A 291 -18.76 -10.27 -0.19
N PRO A 292 -19.89 -9.54 -0.17
CA PRO A 292 -20.04 -8.29 -0.92
C PRO A 292 -19.13 -7.16 -0.41
N VAL A 293 -18.54 -7.33 0.77
CA VAL A 293 -17.49 -6.48 1.33
C VAL A 293 -16.24 -6.50 0.46
N VAL A 294 -15.92 -7.64 -0.17
CA VAL A 294 -14.83 -7.72 -1.14
C VAL A 294 -15.33 -7.16 -2.47
N TRP A 295 -15.01 -5.90 -2.73
CA TRP A 295 -15.56 -5.22 -3.90
C TRP A 295 -14.74 -5.46 -5.17
N ALA A 296 -13.44 -5.74 -5.03
CA ALA A 296 -12.55 -5.97 -6.15
C ALA A 296 -11.35 -6.87 -5.84
N TYR A 297 -10.86 -7.53 -6.89
CA TYR A 297 -9.57 -8.20 -6.97
C TYR A 297 -8.63 -7.42 -7.89
N ASP A 298 -7.51 -6.95 -7.38
CA ASP A 298 -6.45 -6.27 -8.15
C ASP A 298 -5.38 -7.29 -8.55
N LEU A 299 -5.39 -7.69 -9.83
CA LEU A 299 -4.82 -8.97 -10.23
C LEU A 299 -3.32 -9.10 -10.01
N LEU A 300 -2.61 -8.00 -10.22
CA LEU A 300 -1.16 -7.87 -10.12
C LEU A 300 -0.83 -6.41 -9.87
N ASN A 301 -0.20 -6.12 -8.73
CA ASN A 301 0.42 -4.82 -8.52
C ASN A 301 1.58 -4.62 -9.48
N GLU A 302 1.62 -3.45 -10.11
CA GLU A 302 2.68 -2.91 -10.94
C GLU A 302 3.37 -3.95 -11.85
N PRO A 303 2.66 -4.51 -12.85
CA PRO A 303 3.18 -5.53 -13.76
C PRO A 303 4.24 -4.99 -14.76
N PHE A 304 5.28 -4.34 -14.26
CA PHE A 304 6.25 -3.58 -15.04
C PHE A 304 7.08 -4.46 -15.97
N SER A 305 7.38 -5.71 -15.57
CA SER A 305 8.23 -6.59 -16.38
C SER A 305 7.55 -7.14 -17.65
N ALA A 306 6.25 -6.88 -17.86
CA ALA A 306 5.60 -7.14 -19.13
C ALA A 306 6.20 -6.26 -20.23
N ARG A 307 6.73 -6.86 -21.30
CA ARG A 307 7.46 -6.12 -22.34
C ARG A 307 6.55 -5.34 -23.29
N ASN A 308 5.28 -5.75 -23.40
CA ASN A 308 4.30 -5.13 -24.28
C ASN A 308 2.87 -5.54 -23.89
N THR A 309 1.88 -4.87 -24.48
CA THR A 309 0.45 -5.11 -24.28
C THR A 309 0.04 -6.58 -24.49
N GLN A 310 0.62 -7.30 -25.45
CA GLN A 310 0.22 -8.69 -25.74
C GLN A 310 0.70 -9.66 -24.65
N GLU A 311 1.92 -9.46 -24.14
CA GLU A 311 2.44 -10.25 -23.01
C GLU A 311 1.65 -9.97 -21.74
N TRP A 312 1.39 -8.68 -21.45
CA TRP A 312 0.55 -8.25 -20.34
C TRP A 312 -0.85 -8.88 -20.44
N ALA A 313 -1.52 -8.75 -21.60
CA ALA A 313 -2.88 -9.20 -21.80
C ALA A 313 -3.03 -10.72 -21.63
N ARG A 314 -2.09 -11.53 -22.16
CA ARG A 314 -2.15 -13.00 -22.02
C ARG A 314 -2.07 -13.46 -20.58
N ALA A 315 -1.22 -12.82 -19.77
CA ALA A 315 -1.12 -13.15 -18.36
C ALA A 315 -2.42 -12.76 -17.61
N HIS A 316 -2.92 -11.53 -17.84
CA HIS A 316 -4.16 -11.06 -17.21
C HIS A 316 -5.38 -11.88 -17.63
N ASP A 317 -5.44 -12.33 -18.88
CA ASP A 317 -6.50 -13.22 -19.39
C ASP A 317 -6.52 -14.55 -18.63
N THR A 318 -5.33 -15.13 -18.39
CA THR A 318 -5.20 -16.37 -17.62
C THR A 318 -5.69 -16.21 -16.18
N LEU A 319 -5.39 -15.08 -15.54
CA LEU A 319 -5.85 -14.78 -14.18
C LEU A 319 -7.36 -14.49 -14.14
N TYR A 320 -7.85 -13.68 -15.08
CA TYR A 320 -9.25 -13.32 -15.23
C TYR A 320 -10.13 -14.56 -15.40
N ASP A 321 -9.78 -15.46 -16.32
CA ASP A 321 -10.53 -16.68 -16.60
C ASP A 321 -10.61 -17.57 -15.35
N ALA A 322 -9.49 -17.75 -14.64
CA ALA A 322 -9.44 -18.57 -13.43
C ALA A 322 -10.36 -18.05 -12.32
N ILE A 323 -10.49 -16.73 -12.17
CA ILE A 323 -11.45 -16.10 -11.25
C ILE A 323 -12.88 -16.32 -11.75
N ARG A 324 -13.16 -16.00 -13.03
CA ARG A 324 -14.51 -16.09 -13.60
C ARG A 324 -15.09 -17.49 -13.66
N GLU A 325 -14.25 -18.53 -13.62
CA GLU A 325 -14.69 -19.91 -13.42
C GLU A 325 -15.47 -20.13 -12.12
N VAL A 326 -15.23 -19.33 -11.07
CA VAL A 326 -15.81 -19.52 -9.73
C VAL A 326 -16.54 -18.29 -9.18
N ASP A 327 -16.22 -17.10 -9.68
CA ASP A 327 -16.76 -15.80 -9.27
C ASP A 327 -17.06 -14.92 -10.51
N PRO A 328 -18.32 -14.92 -10.98
CA PRO A 328 -18.71 -14.17 -12.17
C PRO A 328 -18.95 -12.67 -11.91
N GLU A 329 -19.02 -12.21 -10.67
CA GLU A 329 -19.59 -10.89 -10.35
C GLU A 329 -18.56 -9.88 -9.84
N THR A 330 -17.60 -10.32 -9.01
CA THR A 330 -16.65 -9.41 -8.35
C THR A 330 -15.84 -8.61 -9.36
N ILE A 331 -15.65 -7.32 -9.11
CA ILE A 331 -14.92 -6.42 -10.00
C ILE A 331 -13.44 -6.83 -10.04
N ILE A 332 -12.83 -6.73 -11.21
CA ILE A 332 -11.41 -7.00 -11.40
C ILE A 332 -10.70 -5.70 -11.78
N VAL A 333 -9.66 -5.37 -11.04
CA VAL A 333 -8.78 -4.23 -11.27
C VAL A 333 -7.51 -4.73 -11.97
N MET A 334 -7.03 -3.97 -12.97
CA MET A 334 -5.82 -4.30 -13.70
C MET A 334 -4.96 -3.04 -13.89
N GLU A 335 -3.71 -3.11 -13.43
CA GLU A 335 -2.75 -2.01 -13.46
C GLU A 335 -1.93 -1.97 -14.77
N ASP A 336 -1.51 -0.78 -15.19
CA ASP A 336 -0.72 -0.60 -16.40
C ASP A 336 0.77 -0.97 -16.22
N GLY A 337 1.25 -1.09 -14.98
CA GLY A 337 2.65 -1.33 -14.66
C GLY A 337 3.55 -0.20 -15.17
N TYR A 338 3.13 1.05 -14.94
CA TYR A 338 3.75 2.31 -15.37
C TYR A 338 3.89 2.49 -16.88
N LYS A 339 3.33 1.62 -17.71
CA LYS A 339 3.55 1.67 -19.16
C LYS A 339 3.08 2.99 -19.77
N LEU A 340 2.01 3.58 -19.25
CA LEU A 340 1.46 4.85 -19.73
C LEU A 340 2.37 6.06 -19.42
N GLU A 341 3.37 5.90 -18.55
CA GLU A 341 4.38 6.94 -18.29
C GLU A 341 5.43 7.04 -19.39
N PHE A 342 5.51 6.05 -20.30
CA PHE A 342 6.56 5.96 -21.30
C PHE A 342 6.02 5.98 -22.73
N GLU A 343 6.77 6.60 -23.62
CA GLU A 343 6.54 6.50 -25.07
C GLU A 343 6.85 5.06 -25.56
N PRO A 344 6.05 4.51 -26.51
CA PRO A 344 4.95 5.17 -27.22
C PRO A 344 3.60 5.13 -26.50
N TRP A 345 3.48 4.38 -25.40
CA TRP A 345 2.19 4.09 -24.75
C TRP A 345 1.53 5.31 -24.12
N SER A 346 2.30 6.31 -23.71
CA SER A 346 1.78 7.59 -23.21
C SER A 346 0.98 8.39 -24.27
N GLN A 347 1.14 8.07 -25.56
CA GLN A 347 0.37 8.64 -26.68
C GLN A 347 -0.62 7.62 -27.26
N ASP A 348 -0.15 6.38 -27.45
CA ASP A 348 -0.87 5.36 -28.20
C ASP A 348 -1.81 4.54 -27.32
N GLY A 349 -1.69 4.64 -25.99
CA GLY A 349 -2.38 3.79 -25.01
C GLY A 349 -1.71 2.43 -24.84
N PHE A 350 -1.93 1.80 -23.67
CA PHE A 350 -1.33 0.51 -23.32
C PHE A 350 -2.36 -0.62 -23.21
N PHE A 351 -3.49 -0.37 -22.55
CA PHE A 351 -4.47 -1.42 -22.25
C PHE A 351 -5.14 -2.00 -23.51
N PRO A 352 -5.48 -3.30 -23.53
CA PRO A 352 -6.33 -3.87 -24.57
C PRO A 352 -7.78 -3.38 -24.43
N GLN A 353 -8.60 -3.61 -25.45
CA GLN A 353 -10.03 -3.31 -25.37
C GLN A 353 -10.76 -4.44 -24.61
N PRO A 354 -11.45 -4.16 -23.48
CA PRO A 354 -12.17 -5.20 -22.72
C PRO A 354 -13.11 -6.03 -23.58
N LYS A 355 -13.83 -5.38 -24.52
CA LYS A 355 -14.73 -6.06 -25.45
C LYS A 355 -14.03 -7.06 -26.38
N VAL A 356 -12.78 -6.79 -26.77
CA VAL A 356 -11.98 -7.71 -27.60
C VAL A 356 -11.51 -8.90 -26.76
N MET A 357 -11.13 -8.64 -25.52
CA MET A 357 -10.73 -9.65 -24.55
C MET A 357 -11.92 -10.42 -23.93
N GLN A 358 -13.15 -9.97 -24.19
CA GLN A 358 -14.37 -10.49 -23.55
C GLN A 358 -14.36 -10.35 -22.02
N TRP A 359 -13.67 -9.33 -21.52
CA TRP A 359 -13.64 -9.02 -20.10
C TRP A 359 -14.84 -8.16 -19.68
N GLU A 360 -15.42 -8.51 -18.55
CA GLU A 360 -16.54 -7.84 -17.90
C GLU A 360 -16.17 -7.47 -16.46
N GLN A 361 -16.84 -6.44 -15.91
CA GLN A 361 -16.60 -5.95 -14.55
C GLN A 361 -15.13 -5.51 -14.33
N ILE A 362 -14.55 -4.79 -15.29
CA ILE A 362 -13.15 -4.35 -15.26
C ILE A 362 -13.03 -2.88 -14.87
N VAL A 363 -12.00 -2.59 -14.07
CA VAL A 363 -11.48 -1.26 -13.79
C VAL A 363 -10.01 -1.22 -14.20
N TYR A 364 -9.56 -0.16 -14.86
CA TYR A 364 -8.14 0.06 -15.12
C TYR A 364 -7.53 0.98 -14.08
N SER A 365 -6.34 0.61 -13.61
CA SER A 365 -5.62 1.29 -12.54
C SER A 365 -4.32 1.91 -13.04
N LEU A 366 -4.02 3.11 -12.54
CA LEU A 366 -2.77 3.85 -12.80
C LEU A 366 -2.14 4.23 -11.48
N HIS A 367 -0.84 4.03 -11.34
CA HIS A 367 -0.05 4.53 -10.22
C HIS A 367 0.81 5.70 -10.69
N PHE A 368 1.07 6.64 -9.79
CA PHE A 368 2.05 7.69 -10.04
C PHE A 368 2.55 8.23 -8.71
N TYR A 369 3.83 8.55 -8.65
CA TYR A 369 4.39 9.31 -7.54
C TYR A 369 4.81 10.68 -8.05
N SER A 370 4.59 11.71 -7.22
CA SER A 370 4.87 13.09 -7.58
C SER A 370 5.91 13.66 -6.64
N GLY A 371 7.13 13.19 -6.80
CA GLY A 371 8.34 13.77 -6.22
C GLY A 371 9.56 12.96 -6.61
N ALA A 372 10.71 13.63 -6.69
CA ALA A 372 12.06 13.11 -6.47
C ALA A 372 13.07 14.20 -6.86
N ASP A 373 14.14 14.25 -6.07
CA ASP A 373 15.32 15.14 -6.06
C ASP A 373 15.14 16.45 -5.26
N PRO A 374 15.80 16.52 -4.08
CA PRO A 374 15.53 15.85 -2.81
C PRO A 374 14.55 16.70 -1.98
N LEU A 375 13.30 16.24 -1.83
CA LEU A 375 12.29 16.85 -0.94
C LEU A 375 12.12 18.40 -1.10
N PHE A 376 12.50 19.00 -2.24
CA PHE A 376 12.86 20.42 -2.30
C PHE A 376 11.70 21.39 -2.03
N SER A 377 12.00 22.26 -1.07
CA SER A 377 11.61 23.66 -0.87
C SER A 377 10.22 24.15 -1.33
N ASP A 378 9.58 24.89 -0.43
CA ASP A 378 8.38 25.71 -0.68
C ASP A 378 8.45 26.62 -1.93
N GLU A 379 9.60 26.78 -2.60
CA GLU A 379 9.74 27.72 -3.72
C GLU A 379 9.15 27.21 -5.06
N THR A 380 9.25 25.92 -5.40
CA THR A 380 8.74 25.38 -6.69
C THR A 380 7.79 24.19 -6.59
N GLY A 381 7.73 23.48 -5.45
CA GLY A 381 7.03 22.19 -5.34
C GLY A 381 5.57 22.17 -5.83
N LEU A 382 4.78 23.24 -5.57
CA LEU A 382 3.40 23.29 -6.05
C LEU A 382 3.33 23.30 -7.59
N ALA A 383 4.21 24.04 -8.27
CA ALA A 383 4.18 24.12 -9.73
C ALA A 383 4.44 22.76 -10.38
N ASP A 384 5.31 21.94 -9.78
CA ASP A 384 5.64 20.61 -10.25
C ASP A 384 4.47 19.64 -10.04
N HIS A 385 3.81 19.67 -8.87
CA HIS A 385 2.57 18.91 -8.66
C HIS A 385 1.47 19.32 -9.64
N LEU A 386 1.32 20.62 -9.94
CA LEU A 386 0.34 21.11 -10.93
C LEU A 386 0.70 20.70 -12.37
N LYS A 387 1.97 20.52 -12.69
CA LYS A 387 2.42 19.98 -13.99
C LYS A 387 2.08 18.49 -14.05
N ARG A 388 2.44 17.74 -13.01
CA ARG A 388 2.19 16.30 -12.90
C ARG A 388 0.70 15.97 -12.91
N SER A 389 -0.13 16.77 -12.25
CA SER A 389 -1.59 16.59 -12.25
C SER A 389 -2.21 16.64 -13.64
N LYS A 390 -1.72 17.53 -14.51
CA LYS A 390 -2.17 17.63 -15.91
C LYS A 390 -1.78 16.40 -16.72
N GLU A 391 -0.58 15.87 -16.48
CA GLU A 391 -0.09 14.68 -17.16
C GLU A 391 -0.91 13.45 -16.78
N VAL A 392 -1.05 13.16 -15.49
CA VAL A 392 -1.77 11.95 -15.02
C VAL A 392 -3.25 12.02 -15.36
N LEU A 393 -3.87 13.20 -15.33
CA LEU A 393 -5.23 13.39 -15.82
C LEU A 393 -5.35 13.09 -17.31
N ARG A 394 -4.43 13.58 -18.14
CA ARG A 394 -4.44 13.32 -19.59
C ARG A 394 -4.36 11.81 -19.86
N LEU A 395 -3.52 11.09 -19.13
CA LEU A 395 -3.38 9.63 -19.26
C LEU A 395 -4.68 8.92 -18.84
N ALA A 396 -5.27 9.27 -17.70
CA ALA A 396 -6.53 8.71 -17.24
C ALA A 396 -7.70 9.00 -18.19
N GLU A 397 -7.79 10.22 -18.72
CA GLU A 397 -8.79 10.60 -19.72
C GLU A 397 -8.63 9.76 -21.00
N MET A 398 -7.39 9.61 -21.48
CA MET A 398 -7.09 8.76 -22.63
C MET A 398 -7.54 7.32 -22.40
N VAL A 399 -7.25 6.74 -21.23
CA VAL A 399 -7.68 5.37 -20.87
C VAL A 399 -9.20 5.28 -20.85
N GLN A 400 -9.87 6.18 -20.12
CA GLN A 400 -11.32 6.13 -19.98
C GLN A 400 -12.06 6.36 -21.31
N GLU A 401 -11.59 7.28 -22.14
CA GLU A 401 -12.16 7.56 -23.47
C GLU A 401 -11.97 6.38 -24.44
N ARG A 402 -10.82 5.72 -24.40
CA ARG A 402 -10.56 4.58 -25.29
C ARG A 402 -11.32 3.34 -24.88
N HIS A 403 -11.42 3.05 -23.59
CA HIS A 403 -11.86 1.74 -23.09
C HIS A 403 -13.28 1.73 -22.52
N GLN A 404 -13.84 2.90 -22.20
CA GLN A 404 -15.18 3.05 -21.62
C GLN A 404 -15.37 2.27 -20.30
N VAL A 405 -14.32 2.20 -19.48
CA VAL A 405 -14.31 1.59 -18.14
C VAL A 405 -14.01 2.63 -17.05
N PRO A 406 -14.30 2.34 -15.77
CA PRO A 406 -13.85 3.19 -14.67
C PRO A 406 -12.33 3.23 -14.60
N VAL A 407 -11.80 4.35 -14.11
CA VAL A 407 -10.37 4.55 -13.86
C VAL A 407 -10.14 4.76 -12.38
N TYR A 408 -9.10 4.10 -11.88
CA TYR A 408 -8.68 4.08 -10.50
C TYR A 408 -7.22 4.53 -10.38
N PHE A 409 -6.94 5.41 -9.43
CA PHE A 409 -5.58 5.75 -9.03
C PHE A 409 -5.24 4.95 -7.76
N GLY A 410 -4.65 3.77 -7.97
CA GLY A 410 -4.44 2.78 -6.91
C GLY A 410 -3.36 3.16 -5.91
N GLU A 411 -2.36 3.89 -6.34
CA GLU A 411 -1.29 4.43 -5.51
C GLU A 411 -0.79 5.76 -6.04
N PHE A 412 -0.60 6.69 -5.11
CA PHE A 412 0.08 7.96 -5.35
C PHE A 412 0.41 8.67 -4.05
N SER A 413 1.40 9.56 -4.12
CA SER A 413 1.79 10.47 -3.05
C SER A 413 2.57 11.65 -3.63
N THR A 414 2.51 12.80 -2.96
CA THR A 414 3.49 13.90 -3.15
C THR A 414 4.74 13.71 -2.28
N MET A 415 4.75 12.68 -1.44
CA MET A 415 5.86 12.19 -0.59
C MET A 415 6.31 13.14 0.51
N GLY A 416 6.41 14.45 0.28
CA GLY A 416 6.76 15.45 1.29
C GLY A 416 5.57 15.98 2.10
N ASN A 417 5.85 16.57 3.27
CA ASN A 417 4.84 17.19 4.13
C ASN A 417 4.84 18.72 4.14
N HIS A 418 5.59 19.36 3.24
CA HIS A 418 5.60 20.82 3.12
C HIS A 418 4.24 21.34 2.66
N ALA A 419 4.01 22.65 2.84
CA ALA A 419 2.71 23.24 2.53
C ALA A 419 2.31 23.03 1.06
N ASN A 420 3.27 23.08 0.14
CA ASN A 420 3.06 22.84 -1.28
C ASN A 420 2.77 21.38 -1.60
N ASP A 421 3.40 20.42 -0.91
CA ASP A 421 3.15 18.98 -1.10
C ASP A 421 1.73 18.62 -0.66
N ILE A 422 1.29 19.18 0.48
CA ILE A 422 -0.07 19.03 1.01
C ILE A 422 -1.10 19.65 0.05
N GLU A 423 -0.81 20.82 -0.52
CA GLU A 423 -1.68 21.45 -1.52
C GLU A 423 -1.66 20.69 -2.85
N GLY A 424 -0.54 20.07 -3.22
CA GLY A 424 -0.44 19.13 -4.33
C GLY A 424 -1.41 17.97 -4.17
N MET A 425 -1.43 17.31 -3.01
CA MET A 425 -2.40 16.24 -2.72
C MET A 425 -3.85 16.73 -2.84
N ARG A 426 -4.16 17.93 -2.31
CA ARG A 426 -5.50 18.52 -2.47
C ARG A 426 -5.86 18.67 -3.94
N HIS A 427 -4.92 19.13 -4.75
CA HIS A 427 -5.13 19.37 -6.16
C HIS A 427 -5.42 18.06 -6.91
N PHE A 428 -4.60 17.02 -6.73
CA PHE A 428 -4.83 15.69 -7.31
C PHE A 428 -6.20 15.14 -6.94
N LEU A 429 -6.50 15.03 -5.64
CA LEU A 429 -7.75 14.46 -5.12
C LEU A 429 -8.99 15.23 -5.60
N THR A 430 -8.91 16.56 -5.64
CA THR A 430 -10.01 17.40 -6.13
C THR A 430 -10.27 17.17 -7.62
N LEU A 431 -9.22 17.05 -8.43
CA LEU A 431 -9.35 16.76 -9.85
C LEU A 431 -9.92 15.36 -10.10
N PHE A 432 -9.46 14.35 -9.36
CA PHE A 432 -9.98 12.99 -9.46
C PHE A 432 -11.48 12.96 -9.11
N ASN A 433 -11.88 13.62 -8.03
CA ASN A 433 -13.29 13.75 -7.67
C ASN A 433 -14.12 14.46 -8.74
N GLN A 434 -13.62 15.54 -9.34
CA GLN A 434 -14.33 16.27 -10.41
C GLN A 434 -14.54 15.43 -11.66
N LYS A 435 -13.61 14.50 -11.94
CA LYS A 435 -13.65 13.59 -13.08
C LYS A 435 -14.37 12.28 -12.79
N GLY A 436 -14.73 12.03 -11.53
CA GLY A 436 -15.37 10.77 -11.11
C GLY A 436 -14.40 9.60 -11.01
N TYR A 437 -13.09 9.85 -10.91
CA TYR A 437 -12.08 8.82 -10.73
C TYR A 437 -12.04 8.30 -9.28
N HIS A 438 -11.65 7.04 -9.16
CA HIS A 438 -11.49 6.35 -7.88
C HIS A 438 -10.05 6.50 -7.40
N TRP A 439 -9.79 6.42 -6.10
CA TRP A 439 -8.44 6.63 -5.59
C TRP A 439 -8.17 5.98 -4.22
N SER A 440 -6.90 5.65 -3.99
CA SER A 440 -6.32 5.37 -2.66
C SER A 440 -4.84 5.80 -2.62
N PRO A 441 -4.46 6.78 -1.80
CA PRO A 441 -3.05 7.15 -1.66
C PRO A 441 -2.24 6.05 -0.98
N TRP A 442 -0.94 6.04 -1.23
CA TRP A 442 0.02 5.21 -0.50
C TRP A 442 0.62 6.06 0.64
N THR A 443 0.44 5.73 1.92
CA THR A 443 -0.21 4.59 2.58
C THR A 443 -0.72 4.94 3.99
N TRP A 444 -1.39 4.01 4.68
CA TRP A 444 -2.07 4.26 5.96
C TRP A 444 -1.12 4.59 7.13
N LYS A 445 -0.06 3.80 7.31
CA LYS A 445 0.93 3.96 8.39
C LYS A 445 2.35 3.97 7.86
N TYR A 446 3.21 4.76 8.51
CA TYR A 446 4.63 4.87 8.19
C TYR A 446 5.44 5.16 9.45
N VAL A 447 6.62 4.55 9.59
CA VAL A 447 7.59 4.89 10.63
C VAL A 447 8.65 5.79 10.01
N ASP A 448 8.55 7.08 10.31
CA ASP A 448 9.50 8.12 9.88
C ASP A 448 10.69 8.14 10.87
N ASP A 449 11.66 7.25 10.68
CA ASP A 449 12.79 7.07 11.59
C ASP A 449 13.87 8.15 11.45
N ASP A 450 14.01 8.72 10.26
CA ASP A 450 14.90 9.82 9.90
C ASP A 450 14.31 11.23 10.16
N GLN A 451 12.99 11.31 10.40
CA GLN A 451 12.22 12.56 10.55
C GLN A 451 12.34 13.50 9.34
N GLU A 452 12.43 12.93 8.14
CA GLU A 452 12.58 13.70 6.89
C GLU A 452 11.34 14.52 6.53
N GLY A 453 10.21 14.30 7.22
CA GLY A 453 9.02 15.10 7.03
C GLY A 453 8.25 14.66 5.78
N THR A 454 7.80 13.41 5.81
CA THR A 454 7.08 12.80 4.69
C THR A 454 5.55 12.77 4.91
N ILE A 455 4.80 12.43 3.88
CA ILE A 455 3.39 12.00 3.98
C ILE A 455 3.17 10.58 3.47
N TRP A 456 4.22 9.75 3.44
CA TRP A 456 4.07 8.34 3.10
C TRP A 456 3.03 7.65 3.98
N GLY A 457 2.90 8.04 5.25
CA GLY A 457 1.83 7.56 6.13
C GLY A 457 0.82 8.67 6.45
N LEU A 458 -0.48 8.38 6.38
CA LEU A 458 -1.47 9.22 7.07
C LEU A 458 -1.23 9.24 8.58
N TYR A 459 -0.80 8.11 9.13
CA TYR A 459 -0.37 7.96 10.52
C TYR A 459 1.14 7.75 10.56
N GLN A 460 1.81 8.53 11.41
CA GLN A 460 3.24 8.40 11.66
C GLN A 460 3.53 8.02 13.09
N PHE A 461 4.62 7.29 13.29
CA PHE A 461 5.10 6.96 14.63
C PHE A 461 5.32 8.25 15.43
N ASN A 462 4.77 8.31 16.65
CA ASN A 462 4.58 9.58 17.35
C ASN A 462 5.75 10.00 18.27
N GLN A 463 6.79 9.16 18.33
CA GLN A 463 8.06 9.42 19.01
C GLN A 463 9.20 9.22 18.00
N PRO A 464 10.43 9.65 18.31
CA PRO A 464 11.59 9.18 17.55
C PRO A 464 11.65 7.66 17.55
N TRP A 465 11.91 7.05 16.39
CA TRP A 465 12.12 5.60 16.31
C TRP A 465 13.30 5.22 17.22
N PRO A 466 13.15 4.24 18.13
CA PRO A 466 14.15 4.01 19.17
C PRO A 466 15.50 3.55 18.62
N ARG A 467 15.48 2.81 17.51
CA ARG A 467 16.65 2.36 16.75
C ARG A 467 16.21 1.60 15.50
N THR A 468 16.98 1.69 14.43
CA THR A 468 16.91 0.74 13.30
C THR A 468 17.32 -0.66 13.78
N PRO A 469 16.55 -1.72 13.51
CA PRO A 469 16.94 -3.08 13.87
C PRO A 469 18.17 -3.55 13.09
N ASN A 470 18.90 -4.51 13.65
CA ASN A 470 19.89 -5.28 12.92
C ASN A 470 19.40 -6.73 12.85
N ILE A 471 18.68 -7.06 11.78
CA ILE A 471 18.12 -8.40 11.52
C ILE A 471 19.20 -9.49 11.43
N HIS A 472 20.47 -9.17 11.19
CA HIS A 472 21.59 -10.13 11.24
C HIS A 472 22.10 -10.41 12.66
N ARG A 473 21.95 -9.47 13.60
CA ARG A 473 22.62 -9.52 14.91
C ARG A 473 21.69 -9.52 16.11
N ASP A 474 20.56 -8.82 16.05
CA ASP A 474 19.63 -8.70 17.17
C ASP A 474 19.04 -10.06 17.56
N SER A 475 18.73 -10.25 18.84
CA SER A 475 17.99 -11.43 19.29
C SER A 475 16.53 -11.36 18.83
N LEU A 476 15.87 -12.51 18.71
CA LEU A 476 14.44 -12.56 18.40
C LEU A 476 13.60 -11.73 19.38
N GLU A 477 13.90 -11.76 20.67
CA GLU A 477 13.14 -10.99 21.67
C GLU A 477 13.33 -9.48 21.49
N SER A 478 14.52 -9.02 21.08
CA SER A 478 14.79 -7.61 20.78
C SER A 478 14.02 -7.14 19.54
N LEU A 479 13.89 -8.00 18.52
CA LEU A 479 13.07 -7.72 17.34
C LEU A 479 11.57 -7.68 17.68
N LEU A 480 11.10 -8.62 18.52
CA LEU A 480 9.71 -8.65 18.98
C LEU A 480 9.34 -7.43 19.85
N GLU A 481 10.30 -6.90 20.63
CA GLU A 481 10.11 -5.66 21.38
C GLU A 481 9.88 -4.48 20.43
N LEU A 482 10.67 -4.34 19.36
CA LEU A 482 10.44 -3.31 18.33
C LEU A 482 9.08 -3.49 17.64
N VAL A 483 8.74 -4.72 17.24
CA VAL A 483 7.45 -5.02 16.61
C VAL A 483 6.27 -4.64 17.51
N SER A 484 6.40 -4.76 18.83
CA SER A 484 5.34 -4.37 19.78
C SER A 484 5.02 -2.87 19.75
N LEU A 485 5.96 -2.03 19.30
CA LEU A 485 5.76 -0.58 19.16
C LEU A 485 4.95 -0.22 17.91
N LEU A 486 4.76 -1.15 16.99
CA LEU A 486 4.09 -0.89 15.72
C LEU A 486 2.56 -0.79 15.82
N HIS A 487 1.99 -1.02 17.01
CA HIS A 487 0.57 -0.86 17.28
C HIS A 487 0.11 0.60 17.12
N MET A 488 -1.12 0.82 16.61
CA MET A 488 -1.69 2.15 16.32
C MET A 488 -1.65 3.15 17.49
N ASP A 489 -1.61 2.69 18.74
CA ASP A 489 -1.52 3.56 19.93
C ASP A 489 -0.21 4.39 19.97
N HIS A 490 0.82 3.95 19.26
CA HIS A 490 2.09 4.67 19.12
C HIS A 490 2.15 5.57 17.88
N PHE A 491 1.05 5.74 17.16
CA PHE A 491 0.99 6.55 15.97
C PHE A 491 0.16 7.82 16.21
N SER A 492 0.42 8.84 15.41
CA SER A 492 -0.32 10.09 15.37
C SER A 492 -0.66 10.46 13.94
N VAL A 493 -1.87 10.98 13.76
CA VAL A 493 -2.35 11.41 12.45
C VAL A 493 -1.60 12.66 11.98
N GLN A 494 -1.20 12.66 10.71
CA GLN A 494 -0.67 13.83 10.01
C GLN A 494 -1.79 14.83 9.72
N LYS A 495 -2.00 15.78 10.64
CA LYS A 495 -3.17 16.68 10.63
C LYS A 495 -3.35 17.49 9.34
N PRO A 496 -2.32 18.10 8.73
CA PRO A 496 -2.48 18.82 7.47
C PRO A 496 -2.99 17.91 6.35
N TYR A 497 -2.40 16.72 6.24
CA TYR A 497 -2.78 15.74 5.24
C TYR A 497 -4.18 15.15 5.48
N ALA A 498 -4.50 14.79 6.73
CA ALA A 498 -5.82 14.32 7.12
C ALA A 498 -6.93 15.34 6.80
N LYS A 499 -6.64 16.63 7.00
CA LYS A 499 -7.59 17.71 6.66
C LYS A 499 -7.88 17.74 5.16
N VAL A 500 -6.85 17.64 4.31
CA VAL A 500 -7.01 17.56 2.85
C VAL A 500 -7.90 16.38 2.46
N LEU A 501 -7.60 15.18 3.00
CA LEU A 501 -8.37 13.97 2.72
C LEU A 501 -9.84 14.14 3.13
N GLN A 502 -10.12 14.65 4.33
CA GLN A 502 -11.48 14.90 4.80
C GLN A 502 -12.25 15.91 3.93
N GLU A 503 -11.59 16.99 3.52
CA GLU A 503 -12.19 18.00 2.64
C GLU A 503 -12.50 17.42 1.26
N CYS A 504 -11.63 16.55 0.72
CA CYS A 504 -11.86 15.84 -0.54
C CYS A 504 -12.93 14.74 -0.42
N LEU A 505 -12.97 14.00 0.68
CA LEU A 505 -13.99 12.98 0.94
C LEU A 505 -15.40 13.61 1.06
N ALA A 506 -15.49 14.83 1.60
CA ALA A 506 -16.73 15.58 1.71
C ALA A 506 -17.25 16.15 0.37
N GLN A 507 -16.45 16.15 -0.69
CA GLN A 507 -16.90 16.60 -2.02
C GLN A 507 -17.97 15.65 -2.58
N PRO A 508 -18.97 16.16 -3.32
CA PRO A 508 -20.05 15.33 -3.85
C PRO A 508 -19.51 14.25 -4.79
N ILE A 509 -20.21 13.11 -4.81
CA ILE A 509 -19.96 12.06 -5.80
C ILE A 509 -20.31 12.62 -7.19
N GLN A 510 -19.42 12.39 -8.16
CA GLN A 510 -19.62 12.71 -9.56
C GLN A 510 -19.55 11.41 -10.36
N ALA A 511 -20.43 11.27 -11.35
CA ALA A 511 -20.26 10.25 -12.37
C ALA A 511 -19.05 10.61 -13.24
N ALA A 512 -18.37 9.57 -13.75
CA ALA A 512 -17.30 9.72 -14.72
C ALA A 512 -17.81 10.42 -15.99
N ARG A 513 -17.06 11.41 -16.46
CA ARG A 513 -17.43 12.28 -17.59
C ARG A 513 -16.90 11.80 -18.92
#